data_AF-A0A3B0PDG1-F1
#
_entry.id   AF-A0A3B0PDG1-F1
#
_cell.length_a   1.000
_cell.length_b   1.000
_cell.length_c   1.000
_cell.angle_alpha   90.00
_cell.angle_beta   90.00
_cell.angle_gamma   90.00
#
_symmetry.space_group_name_H-M   'P 1'
#
loop_
_entity.id
_entity.type
_entity.pdbx_description
1 polymer ?
#
loop_
_entity_poly.entity_id
_entity_poly.type
_entity_poly.pdbx_seq_one_letter_code
_entity_poly.pdbx_strand_id
1 'polypeptide(L)'
;MWESYLEKIAFFIKSMYKTKLDVKTTQFAIHDLKIEFAKNLAKSLNLIRVSAPLFVEKQSQVNDGLNGEKPVEFTPKNTDKVHEIIHSLAKW
;
A
#
# COMPACT_ATOMS: atom_id res chain seq x y z
N MET A 1 -16.27 25.51 23.46
CA MET A 1 -15.07 25.74 24.30
C MET A 1 -13.92 24.81 23.91
N TRP A 2 -14.16 23.50 23.78
CA TRP A 2 -13.15 22.50 23.41
C TRP A 2 -12.73 22.53 21.93
N GLU A 3 -13.65 22.85 21.01
CA GLU A 3 -13.34 22.99 19.58
C GLU A 3 -12.32 24.11 19.30
N SER A 4 -12.42 25.24 20.00
CA SER A 4 -11.45 26.35 19.92
C SER A 4 -10.04 25.95 20.37
N TYR A 5 -9.93 25.01 21.31
CA TYR A 5 -8.64 24.46 21.75
C TYR A 5 -8.03 23.55 20.70
N LEU A 6 -8.83 22.69 20.07
CA LEU A 6 -8.37 21.80 19.00
C LEU A 6 -7.92 22.57 17.76
N GLU A 7 -8.63 23.64 17.40
CA GLU A 7 -8.22 24.52 16.29
C GLU A 7 -6.88 25.22 16.56
N LYS A 8 -6.66 25.71 17.79
CA LYS A 8 -5.37 26.30 18.19
C LYS A 8 -4.23 25.30 18.16
N ILE A 9 -4.47 24.05 18.61
CA ILE A 9 -3.48 22.98 18.54
C ILE A 9 -3.17 22.60 17.09
N ALA A 10 -4.20 22.44 16.25
CA ALA A 10 -4.01 22.14 14.83
C ALA A 10 -3.24 23.25 14.10
N PHE A 11 -3.53 24.52 14.41
CA PHE A 11 -2.79 25.67 13.88
C PHE A 11 -1.34 25.68 14.36
N PHE A 12 -1.08 25.41 15.64
CA PHE A 12 0.26 25.35 16.22
C PHE A 12 1.10 24.20 15.64
N ILE A 13 0.51 23.02 15.46
CA ILE A 13 1.18 21.89 14.80
C ILE A 13 1.51 22.24 13.33
N LYS A 14 0.58 22.89 12.63
CA LYS A 14 0.77 23.32 11.23
C LYS A 14 1.83 24.42 11.10
N SER A 15 2.00 25.28 12.10
CA SER A 15 3.03 26.33 12.08
C SER A 15 4.44 25.78 12.36
N MET A 16 4.56 24.65 13.06
CA MET A 16 5.84 23.99 13.33
C MET A 16 6.33 23.12 12.16
N TYR A 17 5.42 22.47 11.42
CA TYR A 17 5.80 21.64 10.28
C TYR A 17 6.00 22.47 9.01
N LYS A 18 7.25 22.77 8.69
CA LYS A 18 7.61 23.36 7.39
C LYS A 18 7.81 22.24 6.37
N THR A 19 6.84 22.07 5.47
CA THR A 19 6.96 21.11 4.37
C THR A 19 8.20 21.43 3.52
N LYS A 20 8.97 20.39 3.19
CA LYS A 20 10.16 20.53 2.33
C LYS A 20 9.80 20.68 0.86
N LEU A 21 8.66 20.12 0.45
CA LEU A 21 8.18 20.08 -0.92
C LEU A 21 6.70 20.50 -0.96
N ASP A 22 6.25 21.09 -2.08
CA ASP A 22 4.83 21.23 -2.34
C ASP A 22 4.20 19.88 -2.76
N VAL A 23 2.87 19.84 -2.87
CA VAL A 23 2.12 18.61 -3.17
C VAL A 23 2.55 18.00 -4.51
N LYS A 24 2.70 18.82 -5.56
CA LYS A 24 3.06 18.35 -6.90
C LYS A 24 4.47 17.77 -6.90
N THR A 25 5.42 18.49 -6.30
CA THR A 25 6.81 18.02 -6.20
C THR A 25 6.93 16.78 -5.32
N THR A 26 6.10 16.65 -4.29
CA THR A 26 6.01 15.42 -3.47
C THR A 26 5.55 14.22 -4.30
N GLN A 27 4.56 14.38 -5.18
CA GLN A 27 4.10 13.29 -6.04
C GLN A 27 5.19 12.85 -7.02
N PHE A 28 5.94 13.79 -7.61
CA PHE A 28 7.09 13.46 -8.45
C PHE A 28 8.18 12.73 -7.65
N ALA A 29 8.52 13.22 -6.46
CA ALA A 29 9.52 12.57 -5.62
C ALA A 29 9.12 11.13 -5.22
N ILE A 30 7.83 10.88 -4.92
CA ILE A 30 7.32 9.53 -4.64
C ILE A 30 7.44 8.63 -5.88
N HIS A 31 7.11 9.16 -7.06
CA HIS A 31 7.23 8.43 -8.32
C HIS A 31 8.67 8.04 -8.61
N ASP A 32 9.59 9.01 -8.58
CA ASP A 32 11.01 8.82 -8.87
C ASP A 32 11.63 7.81 -7.89
N LEU A 33 11.34 7.95 -6.60
CA LEU A 33 11.80 7.03 -5.57
C LEU A 33 11.34 5.58 -5.85
N LYS A 34 10.06 5.40 -6.20
CA LYS A 34 9.50 4.06 -6.49
C LYS A 34 10.15 3.42 -7.71
N ILE A 35 10.47 4.21 -8.74
CA ILE A 35 11.11 3.71 -9.97
C ILE A 35 12.57 3.36 -9.71
N GLU A 36 13.35 4.29 -9.16
CA GLU A 36 14.80 4.11 -9.02
C GLU A 36 15.13 3.03 -8.00
N PHE A 37 14.39 2.93 -6.89
CA PHE A 37 14.60 1.84 -5.93
C PHE A 37 14.34 0.47 -6.56
N ALA A 38 13.20 0.29 -7.26
CA ALA A 38 12.86 -0.99 -7.88
C ALA A 38 13.89 -1.40 -8.94
N LYS A 39 14.36 -0.45 -9.76
CA LYS A 39 15.40 -0.67 -10.76
C LYS A 39 16.73 -1.09 -10.13
N ASN A 40 17.16 -0.39 -9.08
CA ASN A 40 18.41 -0.69 -8.39
C ASN A 40 18.34 -2.04 -7.65
N LEU A 41 17.21 -2.35 -7.01
CA LEU A 41 16.99 -3.63 -6.35
C LEU A 41 17.04 -4.78 -7.35
N ALA A 42 16.34 -4.64 -8.48
CA ALA A 42 16.32 -5.65 -9.54
C ALA A 42 17.72 -5.93 -10.10
N LYS A 43 18.50 -4.87 -10.37
CA LYS A 43 19.90 -5.02 -10.82
C LYS A 43 20.78 -5.70 -9.78
N SER A 44 20.66 -5.32 -8.51
CA SER A 44 21.54 -5.80 -7.44
C SER A 44 21.29 -7.27 -7.09
N LEU A 45 20.05 -7.73 -7.23
CA LEU A 45 19.63 -9.09 -6.88
C LEU A 45 19.33 -9.97 -8.10
N ASN A 46 19.62 -9.49 -9.31
CA ASN A 46 19.31 -10.16 -10.58
C ASN A 46 17.83 -10.60 -10.70
N LEU A 47 16.92 -9.71 -10.32
CA LEU A 47 15.47 -9.95 -10.37
C LEU A 47 14.87 -9.42 -11.67
N ILE A 48 13.82 -10.09 -12.13
CA ILE A 48 12.95 -9.60 -13.21
C ILE A 48 11.61 -9.14 -12.64
N ARG A 49 11.07 -8.05 -13.18
CA ARG A 49 9.73 -7.59 -12.79
C ARG A 49 8.68 -8.50 -13.41
N VAL A 50 7.74 -8.96 -12.59
CA VAL A 50 6.57 -9.74 -13.01
C VAL A 50 5.27 -9.05 -12.60
N SER A 51 4.17 -9.37 -13.28
CA SER A 51 2.84 -8.90 -12.89
C SER A 51 2.33 -9.72 -11.70
N ALA A 52 1.91 -9.02 -10.65
CA ALA A 52 1.33 -9.65 -9.46
C ALA A 52 -0.21 -9.65 -9.51
N PRO A 53 -0.87 -10.70 -9.01
CA PRO A 53 -2.31 -10.67 -8.80
C PRO A 53 -2.70 -9.64 -7.74
N LEU A 54 -3.93 -9.12 -7.81
CA LEU A 54 -4.50 -8.25 -6.77
C LEU A 54 -5.35 -9.03 -5.77
N PHE A 55 -5.87 -10.17 -6.21
CA PHE A 55 -6.69 -11.09 -5.43
C PHE A 55 -6.51 -12.51 -5.97
N VAL A 56 -6.78 -13.50 -5.13
CA VAL A 56 -6.68 -14.93 -5.46
C VAL A 56 -7.93 -15.66 -4.99
N GLU A 57 -8.26 -16.79 -5.61
CA GLU A 57 -9.37 -17.62 -5.15
C GLU A 57 -9.04 -18.18 -3.76
N LYS A 58 -9.96 -18.09 -2.80
CA LYS A 58 -9.75 -18.55 -1.41
C LYS A 58 -9.30 -20.01 -1.32
N GLN A 59 -9.80 -20.85 -2.22
CA GLN A 59 -9.45 -22.27 -2.27
C GLN A 59 -8.01 -22.54 -2.77
N SER A 60 -7.36 -21.56 -3.42
CA SER A 60 -5.99 -21.71 -3.92
C SER A 60 -4.93 -21.74 -2.82
N GLN A 61 -5.23 -21.19 -1.64
CA GLN A 61 -4.33 -21.14 -0.47
C GLN A 61 -2.96 -20.45 -0.72
N VAL A 62 -2.80 -19.74 -1.84
CA VAL A 62 -1.57 -18.99 -2.17
C VAL A 62 -1.49 -17.64 -1.47
N ASN A 63 -2.57 -17.19 -0.81
CA ASN A 63 -2.54 -15.98 0.00
C ASN A 63 -1.76 -16.21 1.30
N ASP A 64 -1.11 -15.16 1.78
CA ASP A 64 -0.39 -15.21 3.04
C ASP A 64 -1.34 -15.02 4.23
N GLY A 65 -1.32 -16.01 5.12
CA GLY A 65 -2.18 -16.05 6.30
C GLY A 65 -1.62 -15.27 7.48
N LEU A 66 -0.38 -14.76 7.38
CA LEU A 66 0.30 -14.00 8.43
C LEU A 66 0.22 -14.75 9.79
N ASN A 67 -0.27 -14.12 10.86
CA ASN A 67 -0.53 -14.71 12.19
C ASN A 67 -1.98 -15.23 12.36
N GLY A 68 -2.72 -15.40 11.27
CA GLY A 68 -4.14 -15.78 11.26
C GLY A 68 -5.10 -14.61 10.99
N GLU A 69 -4.59 -13.48 10.48
CA GLU A 69 -5.38 -12.34 10.06
C GLU A 69 -6.36 -12.73 8.95
N LYS A 70 -7.60 -12.26 9.05
CA LYS A 70 -8.64 -12.55 8.07
C LYS A 70 -8.50 -11.61 6.85
N PRO A 71 -8.31 -12.15 5.63
CA PRO A 71 -8.23 -11.32 4.43
C PRO A 71 -9.57 -10.69 4.07
N VAL A 72 -9.51 -9.61 3.29
CA VAL A 72 -10.71 -9.01 2.71
C VAL A 72 -11.24 -9.95 1.64
N GLU A 73 -12.44 -10.50 1.90
CA GLU A 73 -13.10 -11.47 1.02
C GLU A 73 -14.20 -10.79 0.18
N PHE A 74 -14.33 -11.22 -1.08
CA PHE A 74 -15.42 -10.82 -1.95
C PHE A 74 -15.75 -11.92 -2.96
N THR A 75 -16.98 -11.88 -3.49
CA THR A 75 -17.42 -12.78 -4.55
C THR A 75 -17.67 -11.95 -5.82
N PRO A 76 -16.88 -12.13 -6.89
CA PRO A 76 -17.13 -11.45 -8.15
C PRO A 76 -18.53 -11.78 -8.71
N LYS A 77 -19.08 -10.89 -9.53
CA LYS A 77 -20.35 -11.18 -10.22
C LYS A 77 -20.17 -12.39 -11.14
N ASN A 78 -21.23 -13.20 -11.26
CA ASN A 78 -21.28 -14.41 -12.12
C ASN A 78 -20.34 -15.54 -11.70
N THR A 79 -19.96 -15.62 -10.43
CA THR A 79 -19.26 -16.78 -9.87
C THR A 79 -19.67 -17.00 -8.43
N ASP A 80 -19.70 -18.26 -7.97
CA ASP A 80 -19.89 -18.60 -6.56
C ASP A 80 -18.56 -18.70 -5.80
N LYS A 81 -17.45 -18.42 -6.49
CA LYS A 81 -16.10 -18.51 -5.93
C LYS A 81 -15.74 -17.26 -5.12
N VAL A 82 -15.42 -17.49 -3.86
CA VAL A 82 -14.89 -16.46 -2.97
C VAL A 82 -13.43 -16.19 -3.30
N HIS A 83 -13.10 -14.91 -3.45
CA HIS A 83 -11.75 -14.42 -3.66
C HIS A 83 -11.30 -13.58 -2.46
N GLU A 84 -9.99 -13.54 -2.25
CA GLU A 84 -9.33 -12.82 -1.17
C GLU A 84 -8.40 -11.76 -1.76
N ILE A 85 -8.44 -10.55 -1.21
CA ILE A 85 -7.41 -9.55 -1.44
C ILE A 85 -6.11 -10.07 -0.82
N ILE A 86 -5.02 -9.93 -1.57
CA ILE A 86 -3.71 -10.43 -1.16
C ILE A 86 -3.16 -9.60 0.00
N HIS A 87 -2.72 -10.26 1.06
CA HIS A 87 -1.92 -9.62 2.12
C HIS A 87 -0.47 -9.44 1.68
N SER A 88 0.13 -10.51 1.18
CA SER A 88 1.49 -10.55 0.65
C SER A 88 1.60 -11.65 -0.40
N LEU A 89 2.63 -11.57 -1.25
CA LEU A 89 2.93 -12.56 -2.27
C LEU A 89 3.95 -13.61 -1.80
N ALA A 90 4.10 -13.82 -0.48
CA ALA A 90 5.17 -14.67 0.05
C ALA A 90 5.07 -16.16 -0.36
N LYS A 91 3.87 -16.65 -0.69
CA LYS A 91 3.62 -18.04 -1.12
C LYS A 91 3.33 -18.20 -2.61
N TRP A 92 3.09 -17.09 -3.32
CA TRP A 92 2.79 -17.08 -4.76
C TRP A 92 4.06 -17.28 -5.57
#